data_AF-A0AA95M385-F1
#
_entry.id   AF-A0AA95M385-F1
#
_cell.length_a   1.000
_cell.length_b   1.000
_cell.length_c   1.000
_cell.angle_alpha   90.00
_cell.angle_beta   90.00
_cell.angle_gamma   90.00
#
_symmetry.space_group_name_H-M   'P 1'
#
loop_
_entity.id
_entity.type
_entity.pdbx_description
1 polymer ?
#
loop_
_entity_poly.entity_id
_entity_poly.type
_entity_poly.pdbx_seq_one_letter_code
_entity_poly.pdbx_strand_id
1 'polypeptide(L)'
;MKIRVISAILLLIAVITGCSSDPDYKVAVTKDLYFVKDTAMPFEVKVTENKKAVKGLDVSANLAMTEMDHGSFDVKLEEGKNGTYSGKVNLPMGGKYEAVFTLKKDGKKTEKVIELNVTKPKGVAKVNDEWITAEDVSFYKFINQLQLAINRESAEKQYKGEQLEEELAYLETQEKTLEDKNQLLTQIIRLRAMTLLADEKGHEATETEVDAALSKAREQYNQFKSAKKLINEYGEEKFWATEKQQYQMIVMSQKVQKDLIDKAKKENPKAGDQEIYYQAQKEYEELLVSQVNSIKIEIL
;
A
#
# COMPACT_ATOMS: atom_id res chain seq x y z
N MET A 1 -1.36 41.40 -76.76
CA MET A 1 -2.68 41.91 -76.34
C MET A 1 -3.54 40.72 -75.99
N LYS A 2 -4.03 40.63 -74.73
CA LYS A 2 -5.25 39.91 -74.29
C LYS A 2 -5.24 38.35 -74.41
N ILE A 3 -5.58 37.52 -73.44
CA ILE A 3 -6.22 37.61 -72.12
C ILE A 3 -5.73 36.38 -71.33
N ARG A 4 -5.19 36.62 -70.13
CA ARG A 4 -5.06 35.62 -69.05
C ARG A 4 -6.45 35.38 -68.43
N VAL A 5 -6.57 34.29 -67.67
CA VAL A 5 -7.64 34.03 -66.67
C VAL A 5 -8.88 33.32 -67.22
N ILE A 6 -8.80 31.99 -67.32
CA ILE A 6 -9.96 31.10 -67.09
C ILE A 6 -9.47 29.90 -66.26
N SER A 7 -9.73 30.00 -64.95
CA SER A 7 -10.21 28.94 -64.05
C SER A 7 -9.32 27.68 -63.91
N ALA A 8 -8.42 27.49 -62.93
CA ALA A 8 -8.33 27.96 -61.55
C ALA A 8 -9.56 27.71 -60.64
N ILE A 9 -10.59 27.00 -61.13
CA ILE A 9 -11.82 26.65 -60.37
C ILE A 9 -12.07 25.14 -60.48
N LEU A 10 -11.03 24.32 -60.32
CA LEU A 10 -11.19 22.87 -60.12
C LEU A 10 -10.20 22.29 -59.10
N LEU A 11 -9.61 23.16 -58.28
CA LEU A 11 -8.66 22.84 -57.22
C LEU A 11 -9.04 23.58 -55.92
N LEU A 12 -10.34 23.82 -55.72
CA LEU A 12 -10.89 24.54 -54.58
C LEU A 12 -12.08 23.84 -53.90
N ILE A 13 -12.28 22.53 -54.14
CA ILE A 13 -13.30 21.71 -53.47
C ILE A 13 -12.67 20.40 -53.00
N ALA A 14 -11.78 20.49 -52.02
CA ALA A 14 -11.50 19.40 -51.08
C ALA A 14 -10.86 19.91 -49.78
N VAL A 15 -11.01 21.20 -49.46
CA VAL A 15 -10.86 21.64 -48.06
C VAL A 15 -12.22 21.41 -47.40
N ILE A 16 -12.59 20.13 -47.27
CA ILE A 16 -13.42 19.74 -46.15
C ILE A 16 -12.49 19.92 -44.97
N THR A 17 -12.45 21.13 -44.42
CA THR A 17 -12.13 21.33 -43.02
C THR A 17 -13.07 20.38 -42.29
N GLY A 18 -12.59 19.18 -41.99
CA GLY A 18 -13.21 18.38 -40.97
C GLY A 18 -13.27 19.29 -39.76
N CYS A 19 -14.47 19.71 -39.38
CA CYS A 19 -14.76 19.97 -37.99
C CYS A 19 -14.39 18.66 -37.28
N SER A 20 -13.10 18.48 -36.98
CA SER A 20 -12.67 17.42 -36.10
C SER A 20 -13.37 17.77 -34.80
N SER A 21 -14.44 17.06 -34.50
CA SER A 21 -15.06 17.09 -33.18
C SER A 21 -13.93 17.03 -32.16
N ASP A 22 -13.96 17.95 -31.19
CA ASP A 22 -12.96 17.94 -30.13
C ASP A 22 -12.86 16.53 -29.53
N PRO A 23 -11.65 16.08 -29.14
CA PRO A 23 -11.47 14.73 -28.62
C PRO A 23 -12.40 14.49 -27.42
N ASP A 24 -13.18 13.40 -27.46
CA ASP A 24 -14.07 13.05 -26.34
C ASP A 24 -13.31 12.25 -25.27
N TYR A 25 -12.42 12.96 -24.57
CA TYR A 25 -11.70 12.39 -23.44
C TYR A 25 -12.66 12.11 -22.27
N LYS A 26 -12.47 10.96 -21.63
CA LYS A 26 -13.07 10.61 -20.34
C LYS A 26 -11.98 10.56 -19.29
N VAL A 27 -12.19 11.28 -18.20
CA VAL A 27 -11.31 11.31 -17.03
C VAL A 27 -11.99 10.54 -15.91
N ALA A 28 -11.30 9.57 -15.33
CA ALA A 28 -11.77 8.83 -14.18
C ALA A 28 -10.68 8.83 -13.10
N VAL A 29 -11.04 9.19 -11.87
CA VAL A 29 -10.14 9.05 -10.72
C VAL A 29 -9.89 7.58 -10.45
N THR A 30 -8.63 7.20 -10.24
CA THR A 30 -8.24 5.80 -10.01
C THR A 30 -8.06 5.47 -8.53
N LYS A 31 -7.92 6.48 -7.66
CA LYS A 31 -7.72 6.35 -6.21
C LYS A 31 -8.49 7.44 -5.47
N ASP A 32 -9.06 7.09 -4.33
CA ASP A 32 -9.72 8.09 -3.49
C ASP A 32 -8.76 9.21 -3.11
N LEU A 33 -9.24 10.45 -3.15
CA LEU A 33 -8.47 11.60 -2.71
C LEU A 33 -8.72 11.86 -1.22
N TYR A 34 -7.65 11.86 -0.44
CA TYR A 34 -7.71 12.09 1.00
C TYR A 34 -7.21 13.48 1.36
N PHE A 35 -7.67 13.98 2.51
CA PHE A 35 -7.10 15.14 3.17
C PHE A 35 -6.28 14.70 4.38
N VAL A 36 -4.99 15.04 4.36
CA VAL A 36 -4.09 14.97 5.51
C VAL A 36 -3.51 16.36 5.72
N LYS A 37 -3.62 16.87 6.95
CA LYS A 37 -3.20 18.23 7.28
C LYS A 37 -1.74 18.46 6.88
N ASP A 38 -1.49 19.58 6.20
CA ASP A 38 -0.16 20.04 5.76
C ASP A 38 0.61 19.02 4.90
N THR A 39 -0.08 18.07 4.27
CA THR A 39 0.53 16.97 3.51
C THR A 39 -0.07 16.91 2.11
N ALA A 40 0.79 16.94 1.08
CA ALA A 40 0.37 16.80 -0.30
C ALA A 40 0.04 15.33 -0.61
N MET A 41 -1.23 15.04 -0.86
CA MET A 41 -1.75 13.70 -1.08
C MET A 41 -1.67 13.30 -2.56
N PRO A 42 -1.41 12.01 -2.86
CA PRO A 42 -1.38 11.53 -4.24
C PRO A 42 -2.75 11.72 -4.91
N PHE A 43 -2.73 12.22 -6.13
CA PHE A 43 -3.92 12.37 -6.98
C PHE A 43 -3.63 11.73 -8.33
N GLU A 44 -4.48 10.80 -8.75
CA GLU A 44 -4.27 10.01 -9.95
C GLU A 44 -5.58 9.85 -10.73
N VAL A 45 -5.49 10.04 -12.03
CA VAL A 45 -6.60 9.83 -12.97
C VAL A 45 -6.16 8.95 -14.14
N LYS A 46 -7.15 8.32 -14.77
CA LYS A 46 -7.00 7.64 -16.04
C LYS A 46 -7.76 8.41 -17.11
N VAL A 47 -7.07 8.70 -18.21
CA VAL A 47 -7.68 9.34 -19.38
C VAL A 47 -7.88 8.32 -20.48
N THR A 48 -9.11 8.22 -20.97
CA THR A 48 -9.48 7.33 -22.07
C THR A 48 -10.23 8.06 -23.17
N GLU A 49 -10.07 7.59 -24.40
CA GLU A 49 -10.85 8.00 -25.57
C GLU A 49 -11.30 6.73 -26.27
N ASN A 50 -12.60 6.59 -26.55
CA ASN A 50 -13.16 5.37 -27.16
C ASN A 50 -12.72 4.08 -26.45
N LYS A 51 -12.69 4.11 -25.10
CA LYS A 51 -12.24 3.03 -24.20
C LYS A 51 -10.74 2.65 -24.29
N LYS A 52 -9.94 3.38 -25.07
CA LYS A 52 -8.48 3.19 -25.16
C LYS A 52 -7.78 4.21 -24.28
N ALA A 53 -6.69 3.78 -23.64
CA ALA A 53 -5.82 4.66 -22.86
C ALA A 53 -5.19 5.71 -23.78
N VAL A 54 -5.25 6.98 -23.36
CA VAL A 54 -4.65 8.09 -24.12
C VAL A 54 -3.30 8.47 -23.53
N LYS A 55 -2.32 8.64 -24.42
CA LYS A 55 -0.93 9.01 -24.11
C LYS A 55 -0.53 10.32 -24.79
N GLY A 56 0.51 10.96 -24.28
CA GLY A 56 1.06 12.22 -24.79
C GLY A 56 0.16 13.42 -24.55
N LEU A 57 -0.61 13.42 -23.45
CA LEU A 57 -1.40 14.58 -23.03
C LEU A 57 -0.61 15.41 -22.02
N ASP A 58 -0.66 16.73 -22.16
CA ASP A 58 -0.36 17.63 -21.04
C ASP A 58 -1.65 17.79 -20.22
N VAL A 59 -1.64 17.27 -19.00
CA VAL A 59 -2.82 17.20 -18.12
C VAL A 59 -2.58 18.02 -16.87
N SER A 60 -3.48 18.95 -16.59
CA SER A 60 -3.54 19.69 -15.32
C SER A 60 -4.96 19.68 -14.78
N ALA A 61 -5.11 19.84 -13.47
CA ALA A 61 -6.41 20.02 -12.83
C ALA A 61 -6.36 21.23 -11.89
N ASN A 62 -7.45 22.00 -11.87
CA ASN A 62 -7.70 23.02 -10.86
C ASN A 62 -8.84 22.51 -9.97
N LEU A 63 -8.57 22.38 -8.66
CA LEU A 63 -9.54 21.88 -7.69
C LEU A 63 -10.06 23.03 -6.84
N ALA A 64 -11.37 23.13 -6.67
CA ALA A 64 -12.01 24.11 -5.79
C ALA A 64 -13.15 23.44 -5.01
N MET A 65 -13.38 23.85 -3.77
CA MET A 65 -14.53 23.36 -3.00
C MET A 65 -15.84 23.89 -3.58
N THR A 66 -16.88 23.06 -3.61
CA THR A 66 -18.17 23.45 -4.21
C THR A 66 -19.05 24.25 -3.26
N GLU A 67 -18.90 24.07 -1.95
CA GLU A 67 -19.79 24.65 -0.94
C GLU A 67 -19.16 25.83 -0.17
N MET A 68 -17.83 25.97 -0.17
CA MET A 68 -17.11 27.01 0.58
C MET A 68 -15.89 27.51 -0.23
N ASP A 69 -15.56 28.79 -0.14
CA ASP A 69 -14.38 29.34 -0.81
C ASP A 69 -13.13 29.20 0.09
N HIS A 70 -12.24 28.29 -0.31
CA HIS A 70 -10.92 28.10 0.30
C HIS A 70 -9.79 28.32 -0.73
N GLY A 71 -10.09 29.06 -1.80
CA GLY A 71 -9.22 29.19 -2.96
C GLY A 71 -9.26 27.97 -3.90
N SER A 72 -8.38 27.99 -4.89
CA SER A 72 -8.21 26.91 -5.86
C SER A 72 -6.81 26.31 -5.80
N PHE A 73 -6.74 25.04 -6.16
CA PHE A 73 -5.54 24.22 -6.01
C PHE A 73 -5.18 23.62 -7.37
N ASP A 74 -4.10 24.14 -7.97
CA ASP A 74 -3.59 23.64 -9.24
C ASP A 74 -2.68 22.44 -9.03
N VAL A 75 -2.87 21.41 -9.84
CA VAL A 75 -1.99 20.24 -9.91
C VAL A 75 -1.67 19.93 -11.36
N LYS A 76 -0.37 19.82 -11.65
CA LYS A 76 0.11 19.25 -12.91
C LYS A 76 0.25 17.74 -12.74
N LEU A 77 -0.26 16.98 -13.71
CA LEU A 77 -0.24 15.53 -13.68
C LEU A 77 0.78 15.00 -14.68
N GLU A 78 1.70 14.20 -14.18
CA GLU A 78 2.74 13.53 -14.97
C GLU A 78 2.17 12.26 -15.61
N GLU A 79 2.47 12.04 -16.88
CA GLU A 79 2.03 10.86 -17.61
C GLU A 79 2.69 9.59 -17.07
N GLY A 80 1.85 8.61 -16.72
CA GLY A 80 2.24 7.27 -16.28
C GLY A 80 1.97 6.19 -17.33
N LYS A 81 1.83 4.95 -16.87
CA LYS A 81 1.56 3.79 -17.75
C LYS A 81 0.07 3.69 -18.05
N ASN A 82 -0.28 3.11 -19.19
CA ASN A 82 -1.68 2.77 -19.52
C ASN A 82 -2.67 3.95 -19.43
N GLY A 83 -2.21 5.17 -19.76
CA GLY A 83 -3.03 6.38 -19.78
C GLY A 83 -3.37 6.92 -18.40
N THR A 84 -2.60 6.54 -17.37
CA THR A 84 -2.67 7.19 -16.06
C THR A 84 -1.89 8.50 -16.07
N TYR A 85 -2.35 9.47 -15.26
CA TYR A 85 -1.70 10.74 -15.02
C TYR A 85 -1.76 11.03 -13.53
N SER A 86 -0.63 11.31 -12.90
CA SER A 86 -0.52 11.44 -11.44
C SER A 86 0.22 12.68 -10.99
N GLY A 87 -0.15 13.20 -9.83
CA GLY A 87 0.50 14.31 -9.17
C GLY A 87 0.23 14.27 -7.67
N LYS A 88 0.56 15.37 -6.99
CA LYS A 88 0.24 15.55 -5.57
C LYS A 88 -0.50 16.87 -5.38
N VAL A 89 -1.49 16.88 -4.51
CA VAL A 89 -2.27 18.07 -4.17
C VAL A 89 -2.40 18.20 -2.66
N ASN A 90 -2.14 19.40 -2.13
CA ASN A 90 -2.29 19.71 -0.72
C ASN A 90 -3.61 20.46 -0.53
N LEU A 91 -4.65 19.72 -0.16
CA LEU A 91 -5.97 20.29 0.08
C LEU A 91 -6.10 20.75 1.54
N PRO A 92 -6.86 21.83 1.83
CA PRO A 92 -6.93 22.41 3.17
C PRO A 92 -7.86 21.64 4.12
N MET A 93 -8.83 20.91 3.58
CA MET A 93 -9.80 20.13 4.36
C MET A 93 -10.54 19.10 3.50
N GLY A 94 -11.27 18.19 4.16
CA GLY A 94 -12.23 17.32 3.49
C GLY A 94 -13.52 18.06 3.11
N GLY A 95 -14.25 17.51 2.15
CA GLY A 95 -15.50 18.05 1.60
C GLY A 95 -15.67 17.70 0.14
N LYS A 96 -16.70 18.29 -0.48
CA LYS A 96 -16.92 18.18 -1.92
C LYS A 96 -16.06 19.19 -2.67
N TYR A 97 -15.40 18.71 -3.72
CA TYR A 97 -14.58 19.51 -4.62
C TYR A 97 -15.07 19.32 -6.05
N GLU A 98 -14.95 20.36 -6.84
CA GLU A 98 -14.99 20.29 -8.30
C GLU A 98 -13.54 20.33 -8.81
N ALA A 99 -13.20 19.41 -9.70
CA ALA A 99 -11.91 19.37 -10.37
C ALA A 99 -12.10 19.65 -11.86
N VAL A 100 -11.57 20.78 -12.32
CA VAL A 100 -11.56 21.19 -13.72
C VAL A 100 -10.25 20.74 -14.36
N PHE A 101 -10.31 19.69 -15.16
CA PHE A 101 -9.19 19.16 -15.92
C PHE A 101 -9.02 19.93 -17.22
N THR A 102 -7.79 20.35 -17.49
CA THR A 102 -7.34 20.81 -18.81
C THR A 102 -6.47 19.73 -19.43
N LEU A 103 -6.91 19.19 -20.56
CA LEU A 103 -6.19 18.20 -21.35
C LEU A 103 -5.73 18.83 -22.67
N LYS A 104 -4.43 18.83 -22.93
CA LYS A 104 -3.86 19.40 -24.16
C LYS A 104 -3.09 18.36 -24.96
N LYS A 105 -3.33 18.35 -26.27
CA LYS A 105 -2.57 17.56 -27.25
C LYS A 105 -2.53 18.26 -28.59
N ASP A 106 -1.35 18.37 -29.18
CA ASP A 106 -1.13 18.98 -30.51
C ASP A 106 -1.78 20.37 -30.64
N GLY A 107 -1.70 21.19 -29.59
CA GLY A 107 -2.27 22.54 -29.52
C GLY A 107 -3.79 22.61 -29.32
N LYS A 108 -4.51 21.47 -29.34
CA LYS A 108 -5.93 21.39 -29.00
C LYS A 108 -6.10 21.26 -27.49
N LYS A 109 -7.09 21.97 -26.93
CA LYS A 109 -7.44 21.97 -25.51
C LYS A 109 -8.85 21.42 -25.33
N THR A 110 -9.01 20.48 -24.40
CA THR A 110 -10.30 19.96 -23.95
C THR A 110 -10.40 20.14 -22.44
N GLU A 111 -11.57 20.57 -21.95
CA GLU A 111 -11.85 20.66 -20.52
C GLU A 111 -12.81 19.57 -20.08
N LYS A 112 -12.60 19.03 -18.88
CA LYS A 112 -13.49 18.05 -18.25
C LYS A 112 -13.64 18.38 -16.78
N VAL A 113 -14.88 18.39 -16.31
CA VAL A 113 -15.21 18.67 -14.92
C VAL A 113 -15.64 17.37 -14.26
N ILE A 114 -15.10 17.08 -13.08
CA ILE A 114 -15.55 15.96 -12.25
C ILE A 114 -15.75 16.43 -10.81
N GLU A 115 -16.74 15.87 -10.15
CA GLU A 115 -16.94 16.05 -8.71
C GLU A 115 -16.11 15.02 -7.94
N LEU A 116 -15.49 15.48 -6.86
CA LEU A 116 -14.67 14.69 -5.95
C LEU A 116 -15.21 14.83 -4.54
N ASN A 117 -15.20 13.72 -3.79
CA ASN A 117 -15.45 13.76 -2.35
C ASN A 117 -14.14 13.46 -1.63
N VAL A 118 -13.60 14.46 -0.96
CA VAL A 118 -12.32 14.37 -0.23
C VAL A 118 -12.61 14.10 1.23
N THR A 119 -12.06 13.02 1.76
CA THR A 119 -12.33 12.60 3.15
C THR A 119 -11.05 12.53 3.97
N LYS A 120 -11.18 12.53 5.30
CA LYS A 120 -10.05 12.18 6.16
C LYS A 120 -9.82 10.68 6.07
N PRO A 121 -8.57 10.23 5.94
CA PRO A 121 -8.29 8.81 5.92
C PRO A 121 -8.58 8.19 7.30
N LYS A 122 -8.98 6.91 7.31
CA LYS A 122 -9.21 6.15 8.55
C LYS A 122 -7.94 5.47 9.05
N GLY A 123 -6.84 5.56 8.30
CA GLY A 123 -5.57 4.94 8.61
C GLY A 123 -4.43 5.58 7.81
N VAL A 124 -3.28 4.92 7.83
CA VAL A 124 -2.04 5.37 7.17
C VAL A 124 -1.78 4.62 5.86
N ALA A 125 -2.44 3.49 5.65
CA ALA A 125 -2.41 2.76 4.39
C ALA A 125 -3.69 1.93 4.21
N LYS A 126 -3.88 1.37 3.02
CA LYS A 126 -4.89 0.35 2.72
C LYS A 126 -4.30 -0.84 1.99
N VAL A 127 -4.85 -2.01 2.26
CA VAL A 127 -4.61 -3.25 1.51
C VAL A 127 -5.97 -3.79 1.07
N ASN A 128 -6.23 -3.87 -0.24
CA ASN A 128 -7.53 -4.32 -0.80
C ASN A 128 -8.74 -3.65 -0.12
N ASP A 129 -8.68 -2.32 0.01
CA ASP A 129 -9.69 -1.46 0.65
C ASP A 129 -9.82 -1.57 2.18
N GLU A 130 -9.10 -2.49 2.82
CA GLU A 130 -8.99 -2.55 4.27
C GLU A 130 -7.92 -1.62 4.81
N TRP A 131 -8.26 -0.86 5.84
CA TRP A 131 -7.34 0.10 6.45
C TRP A 131 -6.25 -0.57 7.28
N ILE A 132 -5.04 -0.03 7.20
CA ILE A 132 -4.00 -0.12 8.22
C ILE A 132 -4.05 1.18 8.99
N THR A 133 -4.49 1.11 10.25
CA THR A 133 -4.69 2.25 11.13
C THR A 133 -3.41 2.67 11.83
N ALA A 134 -3.43 3.84 12.48
CA ALA A 134 -2.33 4.25 13.35
C ALA A 134 -2.18 3.33 14.58
N GLU A 135 -3.28 2.72 15.02
CA GLU A 135 -3.29 1.75 16.13
C GLU A 135 -2.59 0.45 15.71
N ASP A 136 -2.84 -0.05 14.50
CA ASP A 136 -2.14 -1.22 13.95
C ASP A 136 -0.62 -0.99 13.94
N VAL A 137 -0.16 0.16 13.42
CA VAL A 137 1.26 0.52 13.39
C VAL A 137 1.84 0.65 14.78
N SER A 138 1.11 1.28 15.71
CA SER A 138 1.55 1.43 17.10
C SER A 138 1.67 0.09 17.81
N PHE A 139 0.77 -0.85 17.52
CA PHE A 139 0.82 -2.18 18.09
C PHE A 139 1.99 -3.01 17.54
N TYR A 140 2.26 -2.97 16.23
CA TYR A 140 3.46 -3.60 15.66
C TYR A 140 4.76 -3.02 16.23
N LYS A 141 4.81 -1.71 16.45
CA LYS A 141 5.93 -1.08 17.16
C LYS A 141 6.09 -1.67 18.55
N PHE A 142 4.99 -1.81 19.30
CA PHE A 142 5.00 -2.42 20.63
C PHE A 142 5.51 -3.87 20.60
N ILE A 143 5.07 -4.69 19.65
CA ILE A 143 5.56 -6.07 19.48
C ILE A 143 7.08 -6.09 19.24
N ASN A 144 7.60 -5.18 18.42
CA ASN A 144 9.03 -5.10 18.17
C ASN A 144 9.81 -4.62 19.42
N GLN A 145 9.25 -3.69 20.22
CA GLN A 145 9.80 -3.31 21.52
C GLN A 145 9.81 -4.49 22.51
N LEU A 146 8.74 -5.29 22.52
CA LEU A 146 8.61 -6.48 23.35
C LEU A 146 9.70 -7.50 23.00
N GLN A 147 9.88 -7.79 21.71
CA GLN A 147 10.92 -8.69 21.23
C GLN A 147 12.32 -8.18 21.58
N LEU A 148 12.57 -6.88 21.44
CA LEU A 148 13.85 -6.28 21.79
C LEU A 148 14.17 -6.43 23.28
N ALA A 149 13.17 -6.23 24.14
CA ALA A 149 13.32 -6.39 25.58
C ALA A 149 13.62 -7.85 25.97
N ILE A 150 12.93 -8.82 25.33
CA ILE A 150 13.20 -10.25 25.49
C ILE A 150 14.64 -10.59 25.05
N ASN A 151 15.09 -10.05 23.92
CA ASN A 151 16.44 -10.26 23.42
C ASN A 151 17.50 -9.71 24.39
N ARG A 152 17.28 -8.50 24.95
CA ARG A 152 18.15 -7.91 25.98
C ARG A 152 18.23 -8.79 27.23
N GLU A 153 17.09 -9.20 27.78
CA GLU A 153 17.07 -10.07 28.97
C GLU A 153 17.73 -11.43 28.69
N SER A 154 17.62 -11.96 27.47
CA SER A 154 18.29 -13.18 27.06
C SER A 154 19.81 -13.00 26.94
N ALA A 155 20.26 -11.91 26.32
CA ALA A 155 21.67 -11.58 26.19
C ALA A 155 22.35 -11.43 27.56
N GLU A 156 21.72 -10.74 28.51
CA GLU A 156 22.22 -10.58 29.88
C GLU A 156 22.38 -11.91 30.64
N LYS A 157 21.52 -12.89 30.33
CA LYS A 157 21.59 -14.26 30.89
C LYS A 157 22.68 -15.08 30.22
N GLN A 158 22.85 -14.96 28.90
CA GLN A 158 23.71 -15.82 28.10
C GLN A 158 25.16 -15.34 28.03
N TYR A 159 25.38 -14.03 27.93
CA TYR A 159 26.69 -13.42 27.68
C TYR A 159 27.21 -12.64 28.89
N LYS A 160 28.52 -12.38 28.92
CA LYS A 160 29.23 -11.61 29.94
C LYS A 160 30.41 -10.83 29.32
N GLY A 161 30.87 -9.79 30.00
CA GLY A 161 32.04 -8.99 29.60
C GLY A 161 31.84 -8.33 28.23
N GLU A 162 32.91 -8.25 27.44
CA GLU A 162 32.94 -7.61 26.12
C GLU A 162 31.87 -8.16 25.17
N GLN A 163 31.62 -9.48 25.18
CA GLN A 163 30.58 -10.08 24.33
C GLN A 163 29.16 -9.59 24.69
N LEU A 164 28.89 -9.33 25.98
CA LEU A 164 27.61 -8.74 26.39
C LEU A 164 27.51 -7.27 25.94
N GLU A 165 28.61 -6.52 26.05
CA GLU A 165 28.66 -5.12 25.62
C GLU A 165 28.40 -4.99 24.11
N GLU A 166 29.02 -5.83 23.30
CA GLU A 166 28.79 -5.89 21.85
C GLU A 166 27.34 -6.22 21.50
N GLU A 167 26.77 -7.25 22.13
CA GLU A 167 25.37 -7.66 21.87
C GLU A 167 24.40 -6.55 22.27
N LEU A 168 24.59 -5.91 23.44
CA LEU A 168 23.73 -4.82 23.89
C LEU A 168 23.84 -3.59 22.98
N ALA A 169 25.05 -3.26 22.50
CA ALA A 169 25.25 -2.18 21.55
C ALA A 169 24.53 -2.46 20.22
N TYR A 170 24.59 -3.70 19.72
CA TYR A 170 23.81 -4.10 18.54
C TYR A 170 22.30 -3.94 18.77
N LEU A 171 21.77 -4.42 19.90
CA LEU A 171 20.34 -4.28 20.23
C LEU A 171 19.92 -2.81 20.40
N GLU A 172 20.79 -1.92 20.87
CA GLU A 172 20.52 -0.47 20.90
C GLU A 172 20.40 0.12 19.48
N THR A 173 21.18 -0.36 18.52
CA THR A 173 21.03 0.10 17.12
C THR A 173 19.68 -0.31 16.52
N GLN A 174 19.16 -1.50 16.89
CA GLN A 174 17.84 -1.99 16.48
C GLN A 174 16.71 -1.17 17.11
N GLU A 175 16.90 -0.63 18.31
CA GLU A 175 15.89 0.24 18.95
C GLU A 175 15.58 1.48 18.11
N LYS A 176 16.62 2.04 17.46
CA LYS A 176 16.50 3.25 16.65
C LYS A 176 15.68 3.03 15.37
N THR A 177 15.54 1.79 14.91
CA THR A 177 14.76 1.45 13.72
C THR A 177 13.31 1.11 14.03
N LEU A 178 12.92 0.97 15.30
CA LEU A 178 11.55 0.63 15.70
C LEU A 178 10.51 1.70 15.34
N GLU A 179 10.97 2.94 15.13
CA GLU A 179 10.12 4.06 14.72
C GLU A 179 9.95 4.15 13.19
N ASP A 180 10.66 3.32 12.41
CA ASP A 180 10.56 3.34 10.96
C ASP A 180 9.18 2.83 10.52
N LYS A 181 8.30 3.79 10.21
CA LYS A 181 6.95 3.52 9.72
C LYS A 181 6.93 2.64 8.49
N ASN A 182 7.90 2.75 7.59
CA ASN A 182 7.94 1.93 6.39
C ASN A 182 8.24 0.47 6.74
N GLN A 183 9.11 0.21 7.71
CA GLN A 183 9.37 -1.14 8.20
C GLN A 183 8.13 -1.73 8.88
N LEU A 184 7.46 -0.98 9.75
CA LEU A 184 6.24 -1.41 10.43
C LEU A 184 5.11 -1.72 9.42
N LEU A 185 4.89 -0.83 8.45
CA LEU A 185 3.92 -1.05 7.39
C LEU A 185 4.27 -2.27 6.54
N THR A 186 5.55 -2.48 6.24
CA THR A 186 6.01 -3.65 5.49
C THR A 186 5.70 -4.94 6.25
N GLN A 187 5.89 -4.99 7.57
CA GLN A 187 5.54 -6.14 8.39
C GLN A 187 4.03 -6.44 8.34
N ILE A 188 3.19 -5.42 8.51
CA ILE A 188 1.73 -5.55 8.45
C ILE A 188 1.28 -6.04 7.06
N ILE A 189 1.79 -5.42 5.98
CA ILE A 189 1.44 -5.77 4.60
C ILE A 189 1.85 -7.20 4.29
N ARG A 190 3.06 -7.63 4.69
CA ARG A 190 3.54 -9.00 4.46
C ARG A 190 2.64 -10.02 5.15
N LEU A 191 2.24 -9.78 6.40
CA LEU A 191 1.34 -10.69 7.11
C LEU A 191 -0.04 -10.75 6.41
N ARG A 192 -0.65 -9.60 6.13
CA ARG A 192 -1.96 -9.54 5.45
C ARG A 192 -1.93 -10.20 4.07
N ALA A 193 -0.87 -9.99 3.29
CA ALA A 193 -0.70 -10.64 1.99
C ALA A 193 -0.73 -12.17 2.12
N MET A 194 0.02 -12.73 3.07
CA MET A 194 0.05 -14.18 3.26
C MET A 194 -1.24 -14.73 3.88
N THR A 195 -1.93 -13.96 4.70
CA THR A 195 -3.27 -14.32 5.18
C THR A 195 -4.28 -14.36 4.03
N LEU A 196 -4.24 -13.39 3.11
CA LEU A 196 -5.08 -13.42 1.90
C LEU A 196 -4.76 -14.64 1.02
N LEU A 197 -3.48 -14.96 0.83
CA LEU A 197 -3.09 -16.16 0.08
C LEU A 197 -3.56 -17.45 0.77
N ALA A 198 -3.53 -17.51 2.10
CA ALA A 198 -4.06 -18.65 2.85
C ALA A 198 -5.56 -18.83 2.61
N ASP A 199 -6.32 -17.73 2.66
CA ASP A 199 -7.76 -17.70 2.39
C ASP A 199 -8.08 -18.12 0.94
N GLU A 200 -7.33 -17.60 -0.05
CA GLU A 200 -7.44 -18.00 -1.46
C GLU A 200 -7.16 -19.50 -1.68
N LYS A 201 -6.34 -20.11 -0.83
CA LYS A 201 -6.05 -21.56 -0.83
C LYS A 201 -7.10 -22.38 -0.07
N GLY A 202 -8.11 -21.74 0.51
CA GLY A 202 -9.17 -22.39 1.29
C GLY A 202 -8.76 -22.77 2.72
N HIS A 203 -7.71 -22.15 3.26
CA HIS A 203 -7.40 -22.29 4.68
C HIS A 203 -8.31 -21.40 5.52
N GLU A 204 -8.56 -21.83 6.75
CA GLU A 204 -9.23 -21.02 7.77
C GLU A 204 -8.47 -21.15 9.09
N ALA A 205 -8.46 -20.11 9.93
CA ALA A 205 -7.94 -20.19 11.28
C ALA A 205 -9.09 -20.46 12.26
N THR A 206 -9.16 -21.68 12.79
CA THR A 206 -10.17 -22.02 13.79
C THR A 206 -9.86 -21.33 15.12
N GLU A 207 -10.89 -21.05 15.91
CA GLU A 207 -10.70 -20.44 17.24
C GLU A 207 -9.76 -21.26 18.13
N THR A 208 -9.88 -22.59 18.08
CA THR A 208 -9.00 -23.50 18.84
C THR A 208 -7.52 -23.39 18.43
N GLU A 209 -7.22 -23.27 17.14
CA GLU A 209 -5.84 -23.10 16.67
C GLU A 209 -5.26 -21.76 17.12
N VAL A 210 -6.08 -20.70 17.05
CA VAL A 210 -5.70 -19.35 17.47
C VAL A 210 -5.43 -19.30 18.97
N ASP A 211 -6.34 -19.84 19.78
CA ASP A 211 -6.19 -19.86 21.24
C ASP A 211 -4.98 -20.72 21.67
N ALA A 212 -4.71 -21.82 20.98
CA ALA A 212 -3.54 -22.65 21.24
C ALA A 212 -2.23 -21.90 20.90
N ALA A 213 -2.20 -21.19 19.78
CA ALA A 213 -1.03 -20.39 19.39
C ALA A 213 -0.81 -19.21 20.34
N LEU A 214 -1.89 -18.52 20.73
CA LEU A 214 -1.85 -17.41 21.69
C LEU A 214 -1.41 -17.87 23.08
N SER A 215 -1.85 -19.05 23.52
CA SER A 215 -1.44 -19.62 24.81
C SER A 215 0.07 -19.90 24.83
N LYS A 216 0.63 -20.43 23.75
CA LYS A 216 2.09 -20.61 23.62
C LYS A 216 2.84 -19.29 23.67
N ALA A 217 2.33 -18.25 22.99
CA ALA A 217 2.91 -16.92 23.02
C ALA A 217 2.93 -16.34 24.45
N ARG A 218 1.81 -16.51 25.16
CA ARG A 218 1.69 -16.11 26.57
C ARG A 218 2.67 -16.85 27.47
N GLU A 219 2.82 -18.15 27.30
CA GLU A 219 3.82 -18.93 28.03
C GLU A 219 5.24 -18.43 27.75
N GLN A 220 5.58 -18.15 26.49
CA GLN A 220 6.88 -17.60 26.11
C GLN A 220 7.14 -16.23 26.73
N TYR A 221 6.21 -15.28 26.60
CA TYR A 221 6.37 -13.95 27.20
C TYR A 221 6.47 -14.02 28.74
N ASN A 222 5.76 -14.95 29.38
CA ASN A 222 5.80 -15.10 30.83
C ASN A 222 7.15 -15.56 31.40
N GLN A 223 8.03 -16.12 30.56
CA GLN A 223 9.39 -16.49 30.93
C GLN A 223 10.31 -15.28 31.14
N PHE A 224 9.92 -14.10 30.62
CA PHE A 224 10.72 -12.88 30.67
C PHE A 224 10.07 -11.85 31.58
N LYS A 225 10.84 -11.31 32.53
CA LYS A 225 10.34 -10.27 33.44
C LYS A 225 10.08 -8.97 32.69
N SER A 226 10.97 -8.64 31.76
CA SER A 226 10.87 -7.48 30.87
C SER A 226 9.58 -7.51 30.03
N ALA A 227 9.27 -8.64 29.42
CA ALA A 227 8.07 -8.81 28.61
C ALA A 227 6.78 -8.62 29.41
N LYS A 228 6.67 -9.28 30.57
CA LYS A 228 5.51 -9.12 31.47
C LYS A 228 5.31 -7.66 31.90
N LYS A 229 6.40 -6.96 32.23
CA LYS A 229 6.33 -5.54 32.61
C LYS A 229 5.75 -4.70 31.46
N LEU A 230 6.26 -4.86 30.24
CA LEU A 230 5.80 -4.11 29.07
C LEU A 230 4.33 -4.40 28.73
N ILE A 231 3.91 -5.67 28.77
CA ILE A 231 2.52 -6.06 28.52
C ILE A 231 1.58 -5.44 29.56
N ASN A 232 1.98 -5.43 30.84
CA ASN A 232 1.21 -4.80 31.90
C ASN A 232 1.09 -3.28 31.71
N GLU A 233 2.18 -2.62 31.31
CA GLU A 233 2.21 -1.17 31.04
C GLU A 233 1.38 -0.78 29.81
N TYR A 234 1.31 -1.64 28.78
CA TYR A 234 0.45 -1.46 27.62
C TYR A 234 -1.04 -1.62 27.95
N GLY A 235 -1.34 -2.39 29.00
CA GLY A 235 -2.68 -2.82 29.37
C GLY A 235 -2.92 -4.25 28.89
N GLU A 236 -2.79 -5.20 29.81
CA GLU A 236 -2.75 -6.64 29.52
C GLU A 236 -3.98 -7.14 28.74
N GLU A 237 -5.20 -6.76 29.15
CA GLU A 237 -6.42 -7.17 28.46
C GLU A 237 -6.47 -6.64 27.02
N LYS A 238 -6.11 -5.37 26.82
CA LYS A 238 -6.04 -4.74 25.50
C LYS A 238 -4.98 -5.42 24.64
N PHE A 239 -3.80 -5.68 25.20
CA PHE A 239 -2.71 -6.39 24.52
C PHE A 239 -3.21 -7.73 23.98
N TRP A 240 -3.77 -8.58 24.84
CA TRP A 240 -4.19 -9.92 24.44
C TRP A 240 -5.39 -9.93 23.49
N ALA A 241 -6.29 -8.95 23.58
CA ALA A 241 -7.38 -8.80 22.63
C ALA A 241 -6.86 -8.44 21.22
N THR A 242 -5.92 -7.50 21.12
CA THR A 242 -5.29 -7.14 19.84
C THR A 242 -4.40 -8.27 19.32
N GLU A 243 -3.66 -8.93 20.20
CA GLU A 243 -2.79 -10.06 19.85
C GLU A 243 -3.60 -11.24 19.30
N LYS A 244 -4.80 -11.53 19.84
CA LYS A 244 -5.69 -12.58 19.30
C LYS A 244 -6.04 -12.35 17.83
N GLN A 245 -6.31 -11.10 17.43
CA GLN A 245 -6.58 -10.74 16.03
C GLN A 245 -5.35 -10.95 15.14
N GLN A 246 -4.14 -10.65 15.64
CA GLN A 246 -2.92 -10.96 14.91
C GLN A 246 -2.68 -12.44 14.77
N TYR A 247 -2.94 -13.23 15.81
CA TYR A 247 -2.73 -14.67 15.79
C TYR A 247 -3.66 -15.39 14.81
N GLN A 248 -4.84 -14.85 14.52
CA GLN A 248 -5.67 -15.33 13.39
C GLN A 248 -4.88 -15.27 12.06
N MET A 249 -4.29 -14.12 11.77
CA MET A 249 -3.48 -13.92 10.56
C MET A 249 -2.20 -14.76 10.56
N ILE A 250 -1.53 -14.87 11.72
CA ILE A 250 -0.31 -15.67 11.88
C ILE A 250 -0.62 -17.14 11.63
N VAL A 251 -1.67 -17.71 12.24
CA VAL A 251 -2.09 -19.10 12.01
C VAL A 251 -2.38 -19.35 10.53
N MET A 252 -3.08 -18.44 9.86
CA MET A 252 -3.30 -18.50 8.41
C MET A 252 -1.98 -18.56 7.63
N SER A 253 -1.04 -17.66 7.91
CA SER A 253 0.27 -17.64 7.24
C SER A 253 1.09 -18.90 7.51
N GLN A 254 1.00 -19.47 8.72
CA GLN A 254 1.66 -20.72 9.09
C GLN A 254 1.10 -21.91 8.31
N LYS A 255 -0.18 -21.90 7.95
CA LYS A 255 -0.77 -22.94 7.08
C LYS A 255 -0.17 -22.90 5.68
N VAL A 256 0.05 -21.69 5.12
CA VAL A 256 0.78 -21.56 3.86
C VAL A 256 2.20 -22.10 3.98
N GLN A 257 2.93 -21.75 5.04
CA GLN A 257 4.28 -22.28 5.28
C GLN A 257 4.26 -23.81 5.39
N LYS A 258 3.25 -24.38 6.06
CA LYS A 258 3.08 -25.83 6.19
C LYS A 258 2.86 -26.50 4.84
N ASP A 259 2.00 -25.95 3.98
CA ASP A 259 1.78 -26.48 2.63
C ASP A 259 3.10 -26.57 1.84
N LEU A 260 3.93 -25.54 1.95
CA LEU A 260 5.22 -25.47 1.26
C LEU A 260 6.22 -26.50 1.80
N ILE A 261 6.24 -26.69 3.12
CA ILE A 261 7.04 -27.76 3.74
C ILE A 261 6.56 -29.13 3.26
N ASP A 262 5.25 -29.37 3.26
CA ASP A 262 4.67 -30.66 2.86
C ASP A 262 4.90 -30.93 1.35
N LYS A 263 4.83 -29.89 0.52
CA LYS A 263 5.22 -29.92 -0.91
C LYS A 263 6.70 -30.26 -1.09
N ALA A 264 7.60 -29.54 -0.40
CA ALA A 264 9.04 -29.78 -0.50
C ALA A 264 9.40 -31.22 -0.08
N LYS A 265 8.77 -31.76 0.98
CA LYS A 265 8.94 -33.16 1.40
C LYS A 265 8.50 -34.15 0.33
N LYS A 266 7.39 -33.87 -0.35
CA LYS A 266 6.86 -34.72 -1.42
C LYS A 266 7.75 -34.71 -2.66
N GLU A 267 8.29 -33.54 -3.01
CA GLU A 267 9.17 -33.37 -4.17
C GLU A 267 10.58 -33.92 -3.91
N ASN A 268 11.07 -33.84 -2.67
CA ASN A 268 12.40 -34.28 -2.27
C ASN A 268 12.38 -35.23 -1.05
N PRO A 269 11.84 -36.47 -1.18
CA PRO A 269 11.61 -37.38 -0.06
C PRO A 269 12.90 -37.91 0.61
N LYS A 270 14.07 -37.67 0.02
CA LYS A 270 15.39 -38.06 0.55
C LYS A 270 16.17 -36.89 1.15
N ALA A 271 15.67 -35.66 1.00
CA ALA A 271 16.31 -34.48 1.56
C ALA A 271 16.21 -34.50 3.09
N GLY A 272 17.23 -33.95 3.75
CA GLY A 272 17.19 -33.74 5.20
C GLY A 272 16.27 -32.56 5.56
N ASP A 273 15.84 -32.50 6.82
CA ASP A 273 14.90 -31.46 7.28
C ASP A 273 15.38 -30.03 6.99
N GLN A 274 16.68 -29.75 7.17
CA GLN A 274 17.24 -28.42 6.90
C GLN A 274 17.09 -28.01 5.43
N GLU A 275 17.28 -28.93 4.50
CA GLU A 275 17.11 -28.69 3.07
C GLU A 275 15.64 -28.45 2.73
N ILE A 276 14.74 -29.25 3.31
CA ILE A 276 13.28 -29.07 3.18
C ILE A 276 12.87 -27.68 3.66
N TYR A 277 13.31 -27.25 4.84
CA TYR A 277 12.99 -25.93 5.38
C TYR A 277 13.55 -24.81 4.52
N TYR A 278 14.78 -24.95 4.02
CA TYR A 278 15.38 -23.97 3.13
C TYR A 278 14.58 -23.80 1.84
N GLN A 279 14.20 -24.91 1.19
CA GLN A 279 13.39 -24.90 -0.03
C GLN A 279 12.01 -24.28 0.22
N ALA A 280 11.33 -24.69 1.29
CA ALA A 280 10.02 -24.15 1.65
C ALA A 280 10.09 -22.65 1.97
N GLN A 281 11.11 -22.18 2.68
CA GLN A 281 11.31 -20.76 2.98
C GLN A 281 11.57 -19.94 1.70
N LYS A 282 12.36 -20.48 0.77
CA LYS A 282 12.61 -19.83 -0.51
C LYS A 282 11.31 -19.65 -1.29
N GLU A 283 10.51 -20.71 -1.41
CA GLU A 283 9.21 -20.64 -2.10
C GLU A 283 8.23 -19.70 -1.36
N TYR A 284 8.28 -19.65 -0.02
CA TYR A 284 7.46 -18.72 0.76
C TYR A 284 7.76 -17.27 0.42
N GLU A 285 9.04 -16.88 0.35
CA GLU A 285 9.42 -15.51 -0.01
C GLU A 285 9.05 -15.19 -1.46
N GLU A 286 9.19 -16.13 -2.39
CA GLU A 286 8.75 -15.95 -3.79
C GLU A 286 7.23 -15.74 -3.89
N LEU A 287 6.45 -16.54 -3.16
CA LEU A 287 4.99 -16.39 -3.10
C LEU A 287 4.58 -15.09 -2.44
N LEU A 288 5.27 -14.68 -1.37
CA LEU A 288 4.99 -13.40 -0.72
C LEU A 288 5.24 -12.21 -1.65
N VAL A 289 6.35 -12.22 -2.39
CA VAL A 289 6.62 -11.18 -3.40
C VAL A 289 5.52 -11.18 -4.48
N SER A 290 5.14 -12.37 -4.96
CA SER A 290 4.04 -12.50 -5.92
C SER A 290 2.73 -11.95 -5.37
N GLN A 291 2.41 -12.24 -4.11
CA GLN A 291 1.15 -11.83 -3.51
C GLN A 291 1.13 -10.34 -3.17
N VAL A 292 2.24 -9.77 -2.70
CA VAL A 292 2.34 -8.31 -2.51
C VAL A 292 2.16 -7.57 -3.83
N ASN A 293 2.58 -8.16 -4.96
CA ASN A 293 2.38 -7.59 -6.30
C ASN A 293 0.95 -7.76 -6.84
N SER A 294 0.16 -8.71 -6.31
CA SER A 294 -1.21 -8.97 -6.75
C SER A 294 -2.25 -8.10 -6.02
N ILE A 295 -1.94 -7.66 -4.80
CA ILE A 295 -2.85 -6.85 -3.96
C ILE A 295 -2.74 -5.35 -4.24
N LYS A 296 -3.85 -4.63 -4.00
CA LYS A 296 -3.90 -3.17 -4.10
C LYS A 296 -3.40 -2.55 -2.80
N ILE A 297 -2.25 -1.90 -2.84
CA ILE A 297 -1.67 -1.18 -1.69
C ILE A 297 -1.71 0.33 -1.96
N GLU A 298 -2.30 1.07 -1.03
CA GLU A 298 -2.31 2.54 -1.04
C GLU A 298 -1.67 3.04 0.25
N ILE A 299 -0.55 3.74 0.16
CA ILE A 299 0.14 4.37 1.30
C ILE A 299 -0.18 5.87 1.26
N LEU A 300 -0.53 6.43 2.42
CA LEU A 300 -0.95 7.83 2.57
C LEU A 300 0.15 8.73 3.13
#